data_AF-A0A9E4EWV3-F1
#
_entry.id   AF-A0A9E4EWV3-F1
#
_cell.length_a   1.000
_cell.length_b   1.000
_cell.length_c   1.000
_cell.angle_alpha   90.00
_cell.angle_beta   90.00
_cell.angle_gamma   90.00
#
_symmetry.space_group_name_H-M   'P 1'
#
loop_
_entity.id
_entity.type
_entity.pdbx_description
1 polymer ?
#
loop_
_entity_poly.entity_id
_entity_poly.type
_entity_poly.pdbx_seq_one_letter_code
_entity_poly.pdbx_strand_id
1 'polypeptide(L)'
;MEKSWPNWWNWELGFTAHLEVRMEERGFSEMELRTMLDDASKLVPARRPGRWLIHTRHAGHPWFVVVEPDLDDRILMIVTAYPVEVRR
;
A
#
# COMPACT_ATOMS: atom_id res chain seq x y z
N MET A 1 -11.65 18.84 -7.05
CA MET A 1 -12.15 17.49 -7.39
C MET A 1 -11.82 16.61 -6.20
N GLU A 2 -12.83 16.12 -5.48
CA GLU A 2 -12.61 15.07 -4.48
C GLU A 2 -11.92 13.90 -5.16
N LYS A 3 -10.79 13.44 -4.61
CA LYS A 3 -10.26 12.13 -4.98
C LYS A 3 -11.23 11.11 -4.40
N SER A 4 -12.15 10.60 -5.21
CA SER A 4 -13.00 9.49 -4.80
C SER A 4 -12.15 8.23 -4.74
N TRP A 5 -11.68 7.89 -3.55
CA TRP A 5 -11.08 6.58 -3.31
C TRP A 5 -12.14 5.49 -3.49
N PRO A 6 -11.75 4.26 -3.88
CA PRO A 6 -12.68 3.15 -3.97
C PRO A 6 -13.37 2.87 -2.64
N ASN A 7 -14.55 2.25 -2.69
CA ASN A 7 -15.33 1.91 -1.49
C ASN A 7 -14.57 1.03 -0.47
N TRP A 8 -13.60 0.24 -0.93
CA TRP A 8 -12.76 -0.60 -0.10
C TRP A 8 -11.63 0.14 0.61
N TRP A 9 -11.43 1.44 0.36
CA TRP A 9 -10.36 2.22 0.98
C TRP A 9 -10.47 2.31 2.51
N ASN A 10 -11.70 2.25 3.02
CA ASN A 10 -11.99 2.33 4.46
C ASN A 10 -12.22 0.96 5.11
N TRP A 11 -11.89 -0.13 4.42
CA TRP A 11 -11.98 -1.47 5.00
C TRP A 11 -10.88 -1.72 6.03
N GLU A 12 -11.06 -2.76 6.84
CA GLU A 12 -10.01 -3.23 7.74
C GLU A 12 -8.77 -3.67 6.94
N LEU A 13 -7.58 -3.45 7.51
CA LEU A 13 -6.33 -3.82 6.87
C LEU A 13 -5.93 -5.23 7.28
N GLY A 14 -5.62 -6.07 6.30
CA GLY A 14 -5.00 -7.37 6.51
C GLY A 14 -3.54 -7.32 6.08
N PHE A 15 -2.65 -7.93 6.86
CA PHE A 15 -1.21 -7.95 6.56
C PHE A 15 -0.80 -9.36 6.13
N THR A 16 -0.17 -9.46 4.97
CA THR A 16 0.32 -10.75 4.48
C THR A 16 1.65 -11.11 5.14
N ALA A 17 1.93 -12.41 5.34
CA ALA A 17 3.24 -12.87 5.80
C ALA A 17 4.40 -12.37 4.91
N HIS A 18 4.13 -12.16 3.61
CA HIS A 18 5.11 -11.55 2.70
C HIS A 18 5.46 -10.11 3.10
N LEU A 19 4.47 -9.30 3.48
CA LEU A 19 4.70 -7.94 3.91
C LEU A 19 5.54 -7.89 5.20
N GLU A 20 5.26 -8.75 6.18
CA GLU A 20 5.98 -8.78 7.46
C GLU A 20 7.49 -8.97 7.25
N VAL A 21 7.88 -9.93 6.40
CA VAL A 21 9.29 -10.13 6.02
C VAL A 21 9.86 -8.87 5.36
N ARG A 22 9.10 -8.20 4.49
CA ARG A 22 9.56 -6.99 3.81
C ARG A 22 9.64 -5.77 4.72
N MET A 23 8.82 -5.70 5.76
CA MET A 23 8.88 -4.65 6.78
C MET A 23 10.20 -4.72 7.54
N GLU A 24 10.59 -5.92 7.96
CA GLU A 24 11.89 -6.17 8.60
C GLU A 24 13.05 -5.82 7.67
N GLU A 25 13.04 -6.36 6.44
CA GLU A 25 14.13 -6.12 5.48
C GLU A 25 14.28 -4.65 5.06
N ARG A 26 13.18 -3.88 5.03
CA ARG A 26 13.16 -2.48 4.54
C ARG A 26 13.06 -1.46 5.66
N GLY A 27 12.96 -1.90 6.91
CA GLY A 27 13.01 -1.06 8.10
C GLY A 27 11.82 -0.10 8.25
N PHE A 28 10.58 -0.58 8.05
CA PHE A 28 9.37 0.19 8.35
C PHE A 28 8.37 -0.63 9.17
N SER A 29 7.68 0.04 10.09
CA SER A 29 6.70 -0.53 11.01
C SER A 29 5.27 -0.46 10.45
N GLU A 30 4.33 -1.17 11.10
CA GLU A 30 2.91 -1.09 10.74
C GLU A 30 2.37 0.33 10.91
N MET A 31 2.79 1.03 11.96
CA MET A 31 2.40 2.42 12.21
C MET A 31 2.85 3.32 11.06
N GLU A 32 4.09 3.18 10.59
CA GLU A 32 4.59 3.95 9.44
C GLU A 32 3.88 3.59 8.15
N LEU A 33 3.53 2.32 7.95
CA LEU A 33 2.72 1.90 6.82
C LEU A 33 1.32 2.53 6.85
N ARG A 34 0.69 2.65 8.02
CA ARG A 34 -0.60 3.35 8.16
C ARG A 34 -0.45 4.83 7.81
N THR A 35 0.60 5.50 8.30
CA THR A 35 0.92 6.87 7.90
C THR A 35 1.11 7.00 6.39
N MET A 36 1.76 6.02 5.75
CA MET A 36 1.90 5.99 4.29
C MET A 36 0.53 5.87 3.58
N LEU A 37 -0.44 5.15 4.14
CA LEU A 37 -1.78 5.07 3.56
C LEU A 37 -2.54 6.39 3.75
N ASP A 38 -2.37 7.06 4.89
CA ASP A 38 -2.96 8.40 5.13
C ASP A 38 -2.39 9.44 4.16
N ASP A 39 -1.10 9.34 3.83
CA ASP A 39 -0.40 10.19 2.86
C ASP A 39 -0.60 9.76 1.38
N ALA A 40 -1.54 8.84 1.12
CA ALA A 40 -1.78 8.32 -0.21
C ALA A 40 -2.13 9.43 -1.22
N SER A 41 -1.34 9.49 -2.28
CA SER A 41 -1.45 10.54 -3.29
C SER A 41 -2.15 10.07 -4.57
N LYS A 42 -2.07 8.78 -4.89
CA LYS A 42 -2.61 8.21 -6.12
C LYS A 42 -2.85 6.71 -5.96
N LEU A 43 -3.89 6.20 -6.61
CA LEU A 43 -4.14 4.78 -6.80
C LEU A 43 -4.08 4.44 -8.28
N VAL A 44 -3.38 3.37 -8.66
CA VAL A 44 -3.37 2.85 -10.04
C VAL A 44 -3.42 1.32 -10.05
N PRO A 45 -3.96 0.68 -11.10
CA PRO A 45 -3.85 -0.77 -11.25
C PRO A 45 -2.38 -1.22 -11.29
N ALA A 46 -2.08 -2.33 -10.61
CA ALA A 46 -0.78 -2.97 -10.68
C ALA A 46 -0.69 -3.89 -11.91
N ARG A 47 0.51 -4.41 -12.19
CA ARG A 47 0.74 -5.36 -13.30
C ARG A 47 -0.05 -6.66 -13.15
N ARG A 48 -0.27 -7.12 -11.91
CA ARG A 48 -1.11 -8.28 -11.62
C ARG A 48 -2.57 -7.82 -11.47
N PRO A 49 -3.53 -8.41 -12.21
CA PRO A 49 -4.95 -8.11 -12.03
C PRO A 49 -5.41 -8.29 -10.57
N GLY A 50 -6.38 -7.48 -10.14
CA GLY A 50 -6.88 -7.47 -8.76
C GLY A 50 -6.01 -6.65 -7.79
N ARG A 51 -4.76 -6.37 -8.14
CA ARG A 51 -3.85 -5.57 -7.30
C ARG A 51 -3.80 -4.12 -7.73
N TRP A 52 -3.54 -3.25 -6.77
CA TRP A 52 -3.41 -1.82 -6.94
C TRP A 52 -2.10 -1.32 -6.33
N LEU A 53 -1.54 -0.28 -6.92
CA LEU A 53 -0.40 0.48 -6.41
C LEU A 53 -0.90 1.80 -5.82
N ILE A 54 -0.60 2.00 -4.55
CA ILE A 54 -0.76 3.27 -3.86
C ILE A 54 0.57 4.01 -3.95
N HIS A 55 0.54 5.22 -4.50
CA HIS A 55 1.67 6.14 -4.47
C HIS A 55 1.65 6.92 -3.16
N THR A 56 2.74 6.87 -2.41
CA THR A 56 2.86 7.55 -1.12
C THR A 56 4.30 8.03 -0.89
N ARG A 57 4.58 8.56 0.29
CA ARG A 57 5.90 8.96 0.75
C ARG A 57 6.19 8.33 2.10
N HIS A 58 7.45 7.95 2.30
CA HIS A 58 7.94 7.47 3.58
C HIS A 58 9.38 7.95 3.76
N ALA A 59 9.70 8.48 4.95
CA ALA A 59 10.99 9.09 5.26
C ALA A 59 11.49 10.08 4.19
N GLY A 60 10.59 10.88 3.61
CA GLY A 60 10.93 11.87 2.58
C GLY A 60 11.18 11.31 1.16
N HIS A 61 11.02 10.00 0.96
CA HIS A 61 11.23 9.33 -0.33
C HIS A 61 9.88 8.88 -0.90
N PRO A 62 9.72 8.79 -2.24
CA PRO A 62 8.53 8.20 -2.85
C PRO A 62 8.51 6.69 -2.66
N TRP A 63 7.34 6.13 -2.35
CA TRP A 63 7.11 4.71 -2.13
C TRP A 63 5.87 4.21 -2.86
N PHE A 64 5.85 2.91 -3.09
CA PHE A 64 4.67 2.17 -3.51
C PHE A 64 4.21 1.22 -2.41
N VAL A 65 2.90 1.19 -2.15
CA VAL A 65 2.24 0.12 -1.38
C VAL A 65 1.37 -0.67 -2.35
N VAL A 66 1.53 -1.99 -2.37
CA VAL A 66 0.70 -2.90 -3.16
C VAL A 66 -0.42 -3.42 -2.30
N VAL A 67 -1.66 -3.23 -2.74
CA VAL A 67 -2.86 -3.68 -2.04
C VAL A 67 -3.74 -4.55 -2.94
N GLU A 68 -4.51 -5.43 -2.32
CA GLU A 68 -5.46 -6.32 -2.97
C GLU A 68 -6.75 -6.34 -2.12
N PRO A 69 -7.88 -5.81 -2.62
CA PRO A 69 -9.13 -5.87 -1.87
C PRO A 69 -9.69 -7.30 -1.91
N ASP A 70 -9.86 -7.90 -0.74
CA ASP A 70 -10.61 -9.14 -0.55
C ASP A 70 -12.10 -8.79 -0.42
N LEU A 71 -12.87 -9.12 -1.45
CA LEU A 71 -14.28 -8.75 -1.52
C LEU A 71 -15.18 -9.63 -0.64
N ASP A 72 -14.74 -10.86 -0.36
CA ASP A 72 -15.52 -11.82 0.41
C ASP A 72 -15.44 -11.48 1.89
N ASP A 73 -14.22 -11.22 2.38
CA ASP A 73 -13.98 -10.88 3.79
C ASP A 73 -14.07 -9.37 4.07
N ARG A 74 -14.14 -8.53 3.02
CA ARG A 74 -14.10 -7.06 3.09
C ARG A 74 -12.87 -6.54 3.84
N ILE A 75 -11.72 -7.07 3.47
CA ILE A 75 -10.41 -6.69 4.01
C ILE A 75 -9.56 -6.11 2.89
N LEU A 76 -8.86 -5.00 3.14
CA LEU A 76 -7.83 -4.51 2.24
C LEU A 76 -6.50 -5.18 2.58
N MET A 77 -6.13 -6.20 1.82
CA MET A 77 -4.88 -6.92 2.04
C MET A 77 -3.69 -6.07 1.59
N ILE A 78 -2.78 -5.77 2.50
CA ILE A 78 -1.50 -5.16 2.20
C ILE A 78 -0.51 -6.26 1.82
N VAL A 79 -0.13 -6.26 0.54
CA VAL A 79 0.69 -7.31 -0.05
C VAL A 79 2.19 -7.02 0.17
N THR A 80 2.63 -5.80 -0.08
CA THR A 80 4.03 -5.37 0.12
C THR A 80 4.14 -3.84 0.04
N ALA A 81 5.23 -3.25 0.53
CA ALA A 81 5.59 -1.85 0.29
C ALA A 81 7.08 -1.71 -0.01
N TYR A 82 7.43 -0.84 -0.96
CA TYR A 82 8.81 -0.66 -1.42
C TYR A 82 9.08 0.77 -1.90
N PRO A 83 10.32 1.28 -1.77
CA PRO A 83 10.69 2.59 -2.31
C PRO A 83 10.63 2.57 -3.83
N VAL A 84 10.27 3.70 -4.43
CA VAL A 84 10.41 3.86 -5.88
C VAL A 84 11.91 3.88 -6.19
N GLU A 85 12.40 2.88 -6.92
CA GLU A 85 13.77 2.91 -7.42
C GLU A 85 13.92 4.14 -8.35
N VAL A 86 14.69 5.12 -7.88
CA VAL A 86 15.14 6.21 -8.73
C VAL A 86 16.24 5.63 -9.60
N ARG A 87 15.92 5.31 -10.86
CA ARG A 87 16.97 5.10 -11.86
C ARG A 87 17.76 6.41 -11.97
N ARG A 88 19.02 6.39 -11.51
CA ARG A 88 20.01 7.40 -11.87
C ARG A 88 20.61 7.07 -13.22
#